data_AF-A0AAW1IER2-F1
#
_entry.id   AF-A0AAW1IER2-F1
#
_cell.length_a   1.000
_cell.length_b   1.000
_cell.length_c   1.000
_cell.angle_alpha   90.00
_cell.angle_beta   90.00
_cell.angle_gamma   90.00
#
_symmetry.space_group_name_H-M   'P 1'
#
loop_
_entity.id
_entity.type
_entity.pdbx_description
1 polymer ?
#
loop_
_entity_poly.entity_id
_entity_poly.type
_entity_poly.pdbx_seq_one_letter_code
_entity_poly.pdbx_strand_id
1 'polypeptide(L)'
;MLISNKIIMIPENLRSKYNLPTNVINAAHIQELIKYQDNLRFKLAPKSCQEDLIPTHFRTMRVSTSTHVVSHDVSSGLKFLTDELKQPEFKTTAWFIDQIEEWFTIMTSRHPTVAVSKNLRLLLGLSIKLKSGLLL
;
A
#
# COMPACT_ATOMS: atom_id res chain seq x y z
N MET A 1 2.96 3.81 -15.40
CA MET A 1 4.22 3.25 -14.84
C MET A 1 3.97 2.63 -13.45
N LEU A 2 2.92 1.80 -13.29
CA LEU A 2 2.61 1.16 -11.99
C LEU A 2 2.98 -0.34 -11.97
N ILE A 3 2.94 -1.03 -13.12
CA ILE A 3 3.21 -2.48 -13.23
C ILE A 3 4.46 -2.77 -14.10
N SER A 4 5.32 -1.79 -14.34
CA SER A 4 6.63 -2.09 -14.95
C SER A 4 7.47 -2.98 -14.02
N ASN A 5 7.37 -2.75 -12.71
CA ASN A 5 7.93 -3.62 -11.68
C ASN A 5 6.85 -4.58 -11.19
N LYS A 6 6.85 -5.79 -11.76
CA LYS A 6 5.90 -6.84 -11.39
C LYS A 6 6.14 -7.38 -9.98
N ILE A 7 7.41 -7.36 -9.55
CA ILE A 7 7.87 -7.98 -8.32
C ILE A 7 8.81 -7.02 -7.59
N ILE A 8 8.59 -6.83 -6.29
CA ILE A 8 9.48 -6.12 -5.38
C ILE A 8 9.86 -7.10 -4.26
N MET A 9 11.16 -7.24 -4.00
CA MET A 9 11.65 -8.08 -2.89
C MET A 9 11.93 -7.22 -1.67
N ILE A 10 11.42 -7.64 -0.51
CA ILE A 10 11.76 -7.04 0.77
C ILE A 10 12.89 -7.81 1.47
N PRO A 11 13.78 -7.12 2.18
CA PRO A 11 14.77 -7.74 3.05
C PRO A 11 14.17 -8.68 4.12
N GLU A 12 14.89 -9.76 4.44
CA GLU A 12 14.43 -10.80 5.37
C GLU A 12 14.21 -10.30 6.80
N ASN A 13 14.98 -9.29 7.22
CA ASN A 13 14.78 -8.61 8.50
C ASN A 13 13.42 -7.92 8.60
N LEU A 14 12.90 -7.35 7.49
CA LEU A 14 11.57 -6.76 7.47
C LEU A 14 10.49 -7.85 7.48
N ARG A 15 10.66 -8.91 6.68
CA ARG A 15 9.74 -10.04 6.67
C ARG A 15 9.53 -10.61 8.08
N SER A 16 10.63 -10.88 8.78
CA SER A 16 10.60 -11.40 10.15
C SER A 16 10.02 -10.39 11.15
N LYS A 17 10.37 -9.10 11.05
CA LYS A 17 9.88 -8.06 11.97
C LYS A 17 8.36 -7.89 11.91
N TYR A 18 7.77 -7.98 10.71
CA TYR A 18 6.34 -7.76 10.49
C TYR A 18 5.54 -9.06 10.33
N ASN A 19 6.15 -10.22 10.61
CA ASN A 19 5.55 -11.55 10.48
C ASN A 19 4.86 -11.75 9.12
N LEU A 20 5.56 -11.35 8.05
CA LEU A 20 5.05 -11.45 6.68
C LEU A 20 5.28 -12.87 6.15
N PRO A 21 4.30 -13.46 5.43
CA PRO A 21 4.40 -14.83 4.95
C PRO A 21 5.46 -15.00 3.86
N THR A 22 5.68 -13.98 3.03
CA THR A 22 6.66 -13.98 1.94
C THR A 22 7.48 -12.69 1.96
N ASN A 23 8.66 -12.73 1.35
CA ASN A 23 9.50 -11.56 1.07
C ASN A 23 9.20 -10.94 -0.30
N VAL A 24 8.16 -11.41 -0.99
CA VAL A 24 7.81 -10.99 -2.34
C VAL A 24 6.52 -10.20 -2.34
N ILE A 25 6.59 -8.98 -2.85
CA ILE A 25 5.43 -8.16 -3.19
C ILE A 25 5.19 -8.31 -4.68
N ASN A 26 3.99 -8.74 -5.06
CA ASN A 26 3.63 -8.98 -6.45
C ASN A 26 2.47 -8.07 -6.86
N ALA A 27 2.62 -7.37 -7.98
CA ALA A 27 1.57 -6.52 -8.55
C ALA A 27 0.41 -7.35 -9.14
N ALA A 28 0.63 -8.62 -9.48
CA ALA A 28 -0.41 -9.54 -9.94
C ALA A 28 -1.53 -9.70 -8.91
N HIS A 29 -1.20 -9.63 -7.63
CA HIS A 29 -2.16 -9.71 -6.53
C HIS A 29 -3.26 -8.63 -6.62
N ILE A 30 -2.90 -7.43 -7.09
CA ILE A 30 -3.86 -6.32 -7.28
C ILE A 30 -4.78 -6.63 -8.47
N GLN A 31 -4.24 -7.24 -9.53
CA GLN A 31 -5.04 -7.65 -10.69
C GLN A 31 -6.05 -8.73 -10.30
N GLU A 32 -5.66 -9.65 -9.43
CA GLU A 32 -6.54 -10.70 -8.88
C GLU A 32 -7.65 -10.11 -8.02
N LEU A 33 -7.34 -9.11 -7.17
CA LEU A 33 -8.37 -8.38 -6.42
C LEU A 33 -9.40 -7.73 -7.35
N ILE A 34 -8.94 -7.03 -8.39
CA ILE A 34 -9.82 -6.35 -9.34
C ILE A 34 -10.72 -7.36 -10.08
N LYS A 35 -10.16 -8.50 -10.51
CA LYS A 35 -10.94 -9.57 -11.14
C LYS A 35 -11.93 -10.21 -10.18
N TYR A 36 -11.55 -10.40 -8.92
CA TYR A 36 -12.41 -10.98 -7.90
C TYR A 36 -13.64 -10.10 -7.65
N GLN A 37 -13.44 -8.79 -7.47
CA GLN A 37 -14.53 -7.86 -7.17
C GLN A 37 -15.49 -7.61 -8.34
N ASP A 38 -15.10 -7.91 -9.59
CA ASP A 38 -16.00 -7.80 -10.74
C ASP A 38 -17.18 -8.79 -10.66
N ASN A 39 -17.03 -9.88 -9.91
CA ASN A 39 -18.11 -10.84 -9.63
C ASN A 39 -18.95 -10.45 -8.41
N LEU A 40 -18.61 -9.38 -7.70
CA LEU A 40 -19.31 -8.95 -6.49
C LEU A 40 -20.26 -7.80 -6.79
N ARG A 41 -21.44 -7.83 -6.15
CA ARG A 41 -22.36 -6.69 -6.15
C ARG A 41 -21.78 -5.48 -5.42
N PHE A 42 -21.03 -5.74 -4.35
CA PHE A 42 -20.35 -4.72 -3.55
C PHE A 42 -18.84 -4.88 -3.74
N LYS A 43 -18.21 -3.89 -4.39
CA LYS A 43 -16.78 -3.92 -4.68
C LYS A 43 -15.97 -3.59 -3.43
N LEU A 44 -14.89 -4.35 -3.22
CA LEU A 44 -13.96 -4.15 -2.10
C LEU A 44 -13.12 -2.88 -2.29
N ALA A 45 -12.68 -2.64 -3.53
CA ALA A 45 -11.91 -1.46 -3.94
C ALA A 45 -12.58 -0.79 -5.16
N PRO A 46 -13.68 -0.02 -4.96
CA PRO A 46 -14.53 0.44 -6.05
C PRO A 46 -13.86 1.42 -7.02
N LYS A 47 -12.81 2.13 -6.57
CA LYS A 47 -12.05 3.08 -7.39
C LYS A 47 -10.99 2.41 -8.26
N SER A 48 -10.61 1.17 -7.92
CA SER A 48 -9.60 0.42 -8.67
C SER A 48 -10.22 -0.32 -9.85
N CYS A 49 -9.72 -0.08 -11.05
CA CYS A 49 -10.14 -0.77 -12.26
C CYS A 49 -8.95 -1.35 -13.04
N GLN A 50 -9.22 -2.26 -14.00
CA GLN A 50 -8.16 -2.82 -14.83
C GLN A 50 -7.43 -1.76 -15.65
N GLU A 51 -8.13 -0.70 -16.08
CA GLU A 51 -7.48 0.33 -16.88
C GLU A 51 -6.50 1.19 -16.07
N ASP A 52 -6.57 1.18 -14.73
CA ASP A 52 -5.59 1.83 -13.86
C ASP A 52 -4.27 1.04 -13.79
N LEU A 53 -4.32 -0.26 -14.09
CA LEU A 53 -3.18 -1.16 -14.13
C LEU A 53 -2.41 -1.10 -15.45
N ILE A 54 -3.08 -0.68 -16.53
CA ILE A 54 -2.51 -0.61 -17.88
C ILE A 54 -1.97 0.81 -18.14
N PRO A 55 -0.65 1.01 -18.19
CA PRO A 55 -0.09 2.33 -18.43
C PRO A 55 -0.31 2.76 -19.88
N THR A 56 -1.01 3.88 -20.09
CA THR A 56 -0.99 4.62 -21.36
C THR A 56 -0.22 5.93 -21.21
N HIS A 57 0.12 6.58 -22.33
CA HIS A 57 0.88 7.84 -22.33
C HIS A 57 0.27 8.89 -21.38
N PHE A 58 -1.03 9.16 -21.54
CA PHE A 58 -1.74 10.13 -20.69
C PHE A 58 -2.02 9.63 -19.27
N ARG A 59 -2.37 8.35 -19.11
CA ARG A 59 -2.70 7.79 -17.79
C ARG A 59 -1.49 7.71 -16.87
N THR A 60 -0.30 7.53 -17.41
CA THR A 60 0.94 7.49 -16.60
C THR A 60 1.22 8.81 -15.88
N MET A 61 0.74 9.93 -16.42
CA MET A 61 0.88 11.25 -15.79
C MET A 61 -0.20 11.53 -14.72
N ARG A 62 -1.24 10.69 -14.65
CA ARG A 62 -2.38 10.91 -13.78
C ARG A 62 -2.13 10.30 -12.40
N VAL A 63 -1.76 11.14 -11.43
CA VAL A 63 -1.52 10.71 -10.04
C VAL A 63 -2.73 9.98 -9.45
N SER A 64 -3.96 10.39 -9.81
CA SER A 64 -5.17 9.76 -9.29
C SER A 64 -5.25 8.26 -9.61
N THR A 65 -4.76 7.83 -10.79
CA THR A 65 -4.68 6.41 -11.17
C THR A 65 -3.76 5.63 -10.23
N SER A 66 -2.65 6.23 -9.81
CA SER A 66 -1.74 5.60 -8.83
C SER A 66 -2.37 5.55 -7.45
N THR A 67 -3.06 6.60 -7.02
CA THR A 67 -3.72 6.64 -5.70
C THR A 67 -4.95 5.74 -5.61
N HIS A 68 -5.58 5.37 -6.73
CA HIS A 68 -6.65 4.37 -6.71
C HIS A 68 -6.09 2.98 -6.39
N VAL A 69 -4.96 2.64 -7.01
CA VAL A 69 -4.25 1.35 -6.83
C VAL A 69 -3.57 1.27 -5.46
N VAL A 70 -2.91 2.34 -5.02
CA VAL A 70 -2.26 2.42 -3.71
C VAL A 70 -3.20 3.11 -2.74
N SER A 71 -4.20 2.37 -2.28
CA SER A 71 -5.22 2.88 -1.36
C SER A 71 -5.51 1.89 -0.23
N HIS A 72 -6.07 2.43 0.86
CA HIS A 72 -6.52 1.64 2.01
C HIS A 72 -7.56 0.58 1.60
N ASP A 73 -8.45 0.89 0.65
CA ASP A 73 -9.47 -0.04 0.14
C ASP A 73 -8.81 -1.25 -0.54
N VAL A 74 -7.77 -1.03 -1.34
CA VAL A 74 -7.02 -2.11 -2.00
C VAL A 74 -6.30 -2.99 -0.99
N SER A 75 -5.61 -2.39 -0.01
CA SER A 75 -4.96 -3.15 1.06
C SER A 75 -5.97 -3.98 1.86
N SER A 76 -7.09 -3.37 2.25
CA SER A 76 -8.17 -4.06 2.97
C SER A 76 -8.77 -5.19 2.15
N GLY A 77 -8.98 -4.97 0.84
CA GLY A 77 -9.45 -6.00 -0.09
C GLY A 77 -8.48 -7.18 -0.20
N LEU A 78 -7.17 -6.92 -0.24
CA LEU A 78 -6.15 -7.98 -0.26
C LEU A 78 -6.08 -8.76 1.06
N LYS A 79 -6.26 -8.09 2.21
CA LYS A 79 -6.37 -8.77 3.51
C LYS A 79 -7.59 -9.67 3.55
N PHE A 80 -8.73 -9.18 3.07
CA PHE A 80 -9.95 -9.99 2.94
C PHE A 80 -9.72 -11.22 2.05
N LEU A 81 -9.08 -11.06 0.89
CA LEU A 81 -8.75 -12.19 0.01
C LEU A 81 -7.76 -13.18 0.60
N THR A 82 -6.88 -12.72 1.49
CA THR A 82 -5.97 -13.61 2.22
C THR A 82 -6.75 -14.67 2.99
N ASP A 83 -7.82 -14.25 3.66
CA ASP A 83 -8.64 -15.12 4.49
C ASP A 83 -9.61 -15.97 3.65
N GLU A 84 -10.26 -15.38 2.65
CA GLU A 84 -11.22 -16.08 1.77
C GLU A 84 -10.57 -17.13 0.86
N LEU A 85 -9.46 -16.78 0.20
CA LEU A 85 -8.78 -17.66 -0.75
C LEU A 85 -7.70 -18.52 -0.11
N LYS A 86 -7.45 -18.34 1.20
CA LYS A 86 -6.35 -18.99 1.94
C LYS A 86 -4.98 -18.81 1.26
N GLN A 87 -4.78 -17.64 0.65
CA GLN A 87 -3.54 -17.28 -0.04
C GLN A 87 -2.79 -16.26 0.83
N PRO A 88 -1.88 -16.72 1.71
CA PRO A 88 -1.20 -15.84 2.67
C PRO A 88 -0.33 -14.79 1.97
N GLU A 89 0.13 -15.04 0.75
CA GLU A 89 1.00 -14.14 -0.02
C GLU A 89 0.40 -12.76 -0.28
N PHE A 90 -0.93 -12.64 -0.37
CA PHE A 90 -1.62 -11.35 -0.47
C PHE A 90 -1.33 -10.41 0.70
N LYS A 91 -1.13 -10.97 1.90
CA LYS A 91 -0.84 -10.20 3.12
C LYS A 91 0.42 -9.35 2.98
N THR A 92 1.43 -9.85 2.28
CA THR A 92 2.69 -9.13 2.06
C THR A 92 2.49 -7.93 1.14
N THR A 93 1.73 -8.11 0.05
CA THR A 93 1.38 -6.98 -0.84
C THR A 93 0.47 -5.98 -0.13
N ALA A 94 -0.52 -6.44 0.63
CA ALA A 94 -1.40 -5.58 1.40
C ALA A 94 -0.62 -4.71 2.40
N TRP A 95 0.28 -5.33 3.16
CA TRP A 95 1.14 -4.62 4.10
C TRP A 95 1.97 -3.54 3.40
N PHE A 96 2.56 -3.85 2.24
CA PHE A 96 3.33 -2.86 1.49
C PHE A 96 2.47 -1.68 1.04
N ILE A 97 1.25 -1.94 0.53
CA ILE A 97 0.32 -0.88 0.11
C ILE A 97 -0.06 0.00 1.29
N ASP A 98 -0.31 -0.55 2.49
CA ASP A 98 -0.55 0.24 3.70
C ASP A 98 0.60 1.21 3.99
N GLN A 99 1.86 0.74 3.92
CA GLN A 99 3.01 1.59 4.22
C GLN A 99 3.13 2.77 3.25
N ILE A 100 2.86 2.54 1.96
CA ILE A 100 2.93 3.60 0.94
C ILE A 100 1.73 4.54 1.04
N GLU A 101 0.53 4.02 1.29
CA GLU A 101 -0.68 4.83 1.47
C GLU A 101 -0.53 5.75 2.69
N GLU A 102 -0.10 5.21 3.84
CA GLU A 102 0.10 6.00 5.06
C GLU A 102 1.16 7.08 4.83
N TRP A 103 2.30 6.73 4.22
CA TRP A 103 3.33 7.69 3.85
C TRP A 103 2.78 8.79 2.92
N PHE A 104 2.02 8.42 1.89
CA PHE A 104 1.46 9.37 0.94
C PHE A 104 0.43 10.30 1.60
N THR A 105 -0.43 9.75 2.46
CA THR A 105 -1.43 10.49 3.23
C THR A 105 -0.75 11.49 4.17
N ILE A 106 0.31 11.10 4.89
CA ILE A 106 1.09 12.02 5.73
C ILE A 106 1.74 13.13 4.90
N MET A 107 2.36 12.79 3.76
CA MET A 107 3.09 13.75 2.93
C MET A 107 2.18 14.74 2.20
N THR A 108 0.96 14.34 1.86
CA THR A 108 0.02 15.16 1.08
C THR A 108 -1.07 15.82 1.92
N SER A 109 -1.18 15.45 3.20
CA SER A 109 -2.16 16.05 4.11
C SER A 109 -1.96 17.56 4.26
N ARG A 110 -3.06 18.29 4.13
CA ARG A 110 -3.17 19.71 4.45
C ARG A 110 -3.87 19.96 5.78
N HIS A 111 -4.24 18.89 6.50
CA HIS A 111 -4.90 18.96 7.80
C HIS A 111 -3.88 18.77 8.92
N PRO A 112 -3.81 19.70 9.90
CA PRO A 112 -2.82 19.65 10.97
C PRO A 112 -2.98 18.44 11.91
N THR A 113 -4.15 17.79 11.89
CA THR A 113 -4.45 16.58 12.69
C THR A 113 -3.79 15.31 12.15
N VAL A 114 -3.46 15.27 10.86
CA VAL A 114 -2.82 14.14 10.17
C VAL A 114 -1.33 14.40 9.96
N ALA A 115 -0.89 15.66 10.07
CA ALA A 115 0.52 16.02 10.09
C ALA A 115 1.25 15.31 11.25
N VAL A 116 2.57 15.15 11.12
CA VAL A 116 3.46 14.53 12.12
C VAL A 116 3.42 15.31 13.45
N SER A 117 2.37 15.10 14.23
CA SER A 117 2.17 15.63 15.56
C SER A 117 2.68 14.61 16.58
N LYS A 118 2.98 15.04 17.82
CA LYS A 118 3.56 14.18 18.88
C LYS A 118 2.81 12.84 19.09
N ASN A 119 1.51 12.79 18.81
CA ASN A 119 0.69 11.60 18.98
C ASN A 119 0.96 10.50 17.93
N LEU A 120 1.43 10.84 16.73
CA LEU A 120 1.71 9.86 15.66
C LEU A 120 2.99 9.04 15.93
N ARG A 121 3.91 9.55 16.75
CA ARG A 121 5.20 8.88 17.05
C ARG A 121 5.04 7.57 17.84
N LEU A 122 3.94 7.40 18.57
CA LEU A 122 3.71 6.20 19.38
C LEU A 122 3.20 5.01 18.55
N LEU A 123 2.51 5.27 17.43
CA LEU A 123 1.97 4.23 16.55
C LEU A 123 2.98 3.71 15.52
N LEU A 124 3.87 4.58 15.04
CA LEU A 124 4.72 4.26 13.89
C LEU A 124 6.01 3.47 14.20
N GLY A 125 6.45 3.35 15.46
CA GLY A 125 7.72 2.68 15.78
C GLY A 125 8.95 3.20 15.01
N LEU A 126 8.80 4.34 14.30
CA LEU A 126 9.83 5.03 13.55
C LEU A 126 10.61 5.84 14.58
N SER A 127 11.63 5.19 15.13
CA SER A 127 12.70 5.84 15.89
C SER A 127 13.54 6.70 14.93
N ILE A 128 12.94 7.75 14.37
CA ILE A 128 13.71 8.86 13.80
C ILE A 128 14.23 9.62 15.02
N LYS A 129 15.39 9.17 15.54
CA LYS A 129 16.23 9.99 16.41
C LYS A 129 16.68 11.19 15.59
N LEU A 130 15.86 12.24 15.55
CA LEU A 130 16.38 13.58 15.36
C LEU A 130 17.32 13.81 16.53
N LYS A 131 18.63 13.74 16.28
CA LYS A 131 19.65 14.21 17.22
C LYS A 131 19.36 15.69 17.48
N SER A 132 18.59 15.97 18.52
CA SER A 132 18.61 17.26 19.18
C SER A 132 19.94 17.36 19.91
N GLY A 133 20.90 18.05 19.31
CA GLY A 133 22.19 18.32 19.93
C GLY A 133 23.11 19.17 19.05
N LEU A 134 23.33 20.40 19.51
CA LEU A 134 24.33 21.41 19.11
C LEU A 134 24.00 22.16 17.80
N LEU A 135 23.89 23.50 17.79
CA LEU A 135 24.72 24.51 18.45
C LEU A 135 23.90 25.69 19.01
N LEU A 136 24.31 26.10 20.22
CA LEU A 136 24.26 27.43 20.86
C LEU A 136 23.14 28.40 20.48
#